data_AF-A0AAD9QSB9-F1
#
_entry.id   AF-A0AAD9QSB9-F1
#
_cell.length_a   1.000
_cell.length_b   1.000
_cell.length_c   1.000
_cell.angle_alpha   90.00
_cell.angle_beta   90.00
_cell.angle_gamma   90.00
#
_symmetry.space_group_name_H-M   'P 1'
#
loop_
_entity.id
_entity.type
_entity.pdbx_description
1 polymer ?
#
loop_
_entity_poly.entity_id
_entity_poly.type
_entity_poly.pdbx_seq_one_letter_code
_entity_poly.pdbx_strand_id
1 'polypeptide(L)'
;MAVVSDVLDKDAGRTSIVYVVEPSEVYEISVKEMLEEGTIRITNGDEIEQFYEVGAKVSVKWTKEEIADTNWRAGWYVGEVQEADPQYDEITVQFVAEPESLYTYEVTPCVAEGKLRMVNPVL
;
A
#
# COMPACT_ATOMS: atom_id res chain seq x y z
N MET A 1 1.82 12.50 -10.55
CA MET A 1 1.55 11.07 -10.78
C MET A 1 2.62 10.55 -11.72
N ALA A 2 3.41 9.57 -11.29
CA ALA A 2 4.49 8.99 -12.08
C ALA A 2 3.94 7.86 -12.95
N VAL A 3 4.31 7.83 -14.23
CA VAL A 3 3.90 6.75 -15.14
C VAL A 3 5.14 5.97 -15.55
N VAL A 4 5.18 4.69 -15.21
CA VAL A 4 6.21 3.76 -15.71
C VAL A 4 5.94 3.55 -17.20
N SER A 5 6.88 3.97 -18.03
CA SER A 5 6.69 3.98 -19.50
C SER A 5 7.25 2.75 -20.18
N ASP A 6 8.33 2.15 -19.67
CA ASP A 6 8.94 0.95 -20.24
C ASP A 6 9.81 0.20 -19.21
N VAL A 7 10.07 -1.09 -19.47
CA VAL A 7 10.98 -1.96 -18.70
C VAL A 7 12.09 -2.41 -19.63
N LEU A 8 13.27 -1.83 -19.49
CA LEU A 8 14.35 -1.90 -20.48
C LEU A 8 15.13 -3.23 -20.48
N ASP A 9 15.10 -3.98 -19.37
CA ASP A 9 15.85 -5.23 -19.24
C ASP A 9 15.03 -6.24 -18.42
N LYS A 10 14.86 -7.44 -18.97
CA LYS A 10 14.15 -8.58 -18.35
C LYS A 10 15.11 -9.73 -18.08
N ASP A 11 16.40 -9.46 -17.84
CA ASP A 11 17.28 -10.48 -17.31
C ASP A 11 16.95 -10.64 -15.82
N ALA A 12 16.95 -11.89 -15.33
CA ALA A 12 16.26 -12.32 -14.08
C ALA A 12 16.79 -11.70 -12.76
N GLY A 13 17.61 -10.65 -12.83
CA GLY A 13 18.14 -9.91 -11.68
C GLY A 13 18.31 -8.40 -11.90
N ARG A 14 17.87 -7.81 -13.02
CA ARG A 14 17.97 -6.36 -13.25
C ARG A 14 16.77 -5.85 -14.04
N THR A 15 15.82 -5.21 -13.35
CA THR A 15 14.75 -4.42 -13.96
C THR A 15 15.17 -2.95 -13.92
N SER A 16 15.08 -2.24 -15.02
CA SER A 16 15.20 -0.78 -15.08
C SER A 16 13.86 -0.20 -15.55
N ILE A 17 13.31 0.75 -14.80
CA ILE A 17 12.07 1.45 -15.16
C ILE A 17 12.41 2.82 -15.74
N VAL A 18 11.68 3.23 -16.78
CA VAL A 18 11.79 4.57 -17.35
C VAL A 18 10.72 5.48 -16.76
N TYR A 19 11.18 6.51 -16.05
CA TYR A 19 10.35 7.55 -15.41
C TYR A 19 10.34 8.84 -16.25
N VAL A 20 9.15 9.45 -16.43
CA VAL A 20 8.99 10.76 -17.07
C VAL A 20 8.43 11.75 -16.03
N VAL A 21 9.27 12.66 -15.51
CA VAL A 21 8.87 13.74 -14.57
C VAL A 21 8.21 14.88 -15.33
N GLU A 22 8.82 15.20 -16.47
CA GLU A 22 8.44 16.23 -17.42
C GLU A 22 8.68 15.64 -18.82
N PRO A 23 7.87 15.97 -19.84
CA PRO A 23 7.91 15.31 -21.15
C PRO A 23 9.25 15.44 -21.90
N SER A 24 10.22 16.18 -21.36
CA SER A 24 11.55 16.42 -21.93
C SER A 24 12.69 15.68 -21.23
N GLU A 25 12.46 15.01 -20.09
CA GLU A 25 13.54 14.39 -19.31
C GLU A 25 13.26 12.93 -18.99
N VAL A 26 14.26 12.10 -19.28
CA VAL A 26 14.26 10.66 -19.06
C VAL A 26 15.36 10.34 -18.06
N TYR A 27 15.00 9.67 -16.96
CA TYR A 27 15.94 9.25 -15.93
C TYR A 27 16.06 7.72 -15.93
N GLU A 28 17.30 7.21 -15.97
CA GLU A 28 17.57 5.79 -15.72
C GLU A 28 17.74 5.59 -14.21
N ILE A 29 16.94 4.69 -13.63
CA ILE A 29 16.93 4.43 -12.20
C ILE A 29 17.26 2.95 -11.96
N SER A 30 18.21 2.69 -11.06
CA SER A 30 18.59 1.33 -10.64
C SER A 30 17.58 0.81 -9.62
N VAL A 31 16.69 -0.09 -10.04
CA VAL A 31 15.70 -0.73 -9.15
C VAL A 31 16.38 -1.50 -8.01
N LYS A 32 17.55 -2.08 -8.26
CA LYS A 32 18.33 -2.76 -7.22
C LYS A 32 18.73 -1.79 -6.10
N GLU A 33 19.30 -0.65 -6.47
CA GLU A 33 19.75 0.36 -5.51
C GLU A 33 18.57 0.90 -4.70
N MET A 34 17.46 1.19 -5.37
CA MET A 34 16.25 1.66 -4.69
C MET A 34 15.62 0.62 -3.75
N LEU A 35 15.75 -0.68 -4.05
CA LEU A 35 15.33 -1.76 -3.14
C LEU A 35 16.27 -1.86 -1.94
N GLU A 36 17.58 -1.75 -2.15
CA GLU A 36 18.59 -1.78 -1.09
C GLU A 36 18.46 -0.57 -0.14
N GLU A 37 18.13 0.60 -0.67
CA GLU A 37 17.86 1.82 0.10
C GLU A 37 16.45 1.83 0.74
N GLY A 38 15.57 0.91 0.33
CA GLY A 38 14.19 0.83 0.83
C GLY A 38 13.25 1.91 0.28
N THR A 39 13.68 2.62 -0.77
CA THR A 39 12.91 3.68 -1.44
C THR A 39 11.76 3.12 -2.28
N ILE A 40 11.89 1.87 -2.77
CA ILE A 40 10.81 1.13 -3.41
C ILE A 40 10.67 -0.26 -2.78
N ARG A 41 9.47 -0.83 -2.86
CA ARG A 41 9.19 -2.21 -2.43
C ARG A 41 8.50 -2.95 -3.57
N ILE A 42 8.93 -4.17 -3.85
CA ILE A 42 8.19 -5.09 -4.72
C ILE A 42 7.21 -5.83 -3.83
N THR A 43 5.93 -5.63 -4.08
CA THR A 43 4.85 -6.44 -3.51
C THR A 43 4.46 -7.49 -4.54
N ASN A 44 4.13 -8.70 -4.10
CA ASN A 44 3.56 -9.68 -5.02
C ASN A 44 2.15 -9.21 -5.41
N GLY A 45 1.82 -9.20 -6.71
CA GLY A 45 0.50 -8.73 -7.17
C GLY A 45 -0.65 -9.50 -6.49
N ASP A 46 -0.45 -10.80 -6.31
CA ASP A 46 -1.38 -11.70 -5.61
C ASP A 46 -1.57 -11.36 -4.12
N GLU A 47 -0.60 -10.66 -3.48
CA GLU A 47 -0.73 -10.18 -2.10
C GLU A 47 -1.54 -8.88 -2.02
N ILE A 48 -1.53 -8.07 -3.08
CA ILE A 48 -2.33 -6.84 -3.12
C ILE A 48 -3.80 -7.15 -3.36
N GLU A 49 -4.12 -8.12 -4.21
CA GLU A 49 -5.52 -8.48 -4.50
C GLU A 49 -6.31 -8.90 -3.24
N GLN A 50 -5.63 -9.49 -2.25
CA GLN A 50 -6.25 -9.93 -1.00
C GLN A 50 -6.79 -8.78 -0.14
N PHE A 51 -6.26 -7.57 -0.28
CA PHE A 51 -6.80 -6.41 0.45
C PHE A 51 -8.19 -6.02 -0.02
N TYR A 52 -8.55 -6.34 -1.27
CA TYR A 52 -9.85 -6.01 -1.85
C TYR A 52 -10.93 -7.05 -1.59
N GLU A 53 -10.62 -8.12 -0.86
CA GLU A 53 -11.61 -9.12 -0.47
C GLU A 53 -12.49 -8.58 0.67
N VAL A 54 -13.78 -8.38 0.40
CA VAL A 54 -14.76 -8.03 1.44
C VAL A 54 -14.83 -9.15 2.47
N GLY A 55 -14.72 -8.78 3.75
CA GLY A 55 -14.58 -9.71 4.88
C GLY A 55 -13.13 -9.99 5.28
N ALA A 56 -12.13 -9.56 4.48
CA ALA A 56 -10.73 -9.69 4.85
C ALA A 56 -10.42 -8.93 6.14
N LYS A 57 -9.61 -9.55 7.00
CA LYS A 57 -9.08 -8.90 8.20
C LYS A 57 -7.77 -8.20 7.86
N VAL A 58 -7.77 -6.89 8.06
CA VAL A 58 -6.60 -6.04 7.82
C VAL A 58 -6.18 -5.35 9.11
N SER A 59 -4.92 -4.95 9.18
CA SER A 59 -4.41 -4.10 10.25
C SER A 59 -3.89 -2.80 9.65
N VAL A 60 -4.39 -1.68 10.18
CA VAL A 60 -3.99 -0.33 9.78
C VAL A 60 -3.21 0.32 10.92
N LYS A 61 -2.09 0.95 10.59
CA LYS A 61 -1.26 1.69 11.53
C LYS A 61 -1.73 3.14 11.59
N TRP A 62 -2.12 3.58 12.78
CA TRP A 62 -2.37 4.99 13.06
C TRP A 62 -1.18 5.59 13.79
N THR A 63 -0.65 6.67 13.24
CA THR A 63 0.42 7.47 13.83
C THR A 63 -0.13 8.43 14.87
N LYS A 64 0.76 8.99 15.70
CA LYS A 64 0.36 10.01 16.69
C LYS A 64 -0.17 11.28 16.03
N GLU A 65 0.34 11.61 14.85
CA GLU A 65 -0.03 12.82 14.10
C GLU A 65 -1.44 12.69 13.52
N GLU A 66 -1.78 11.53 12.95
CA GLU A 66 -3.12 11.26 12.37
C GLU A 66 -4.25 11.29 13.41
N ILE A 67 -3.93 11.00 14.68
CA ILE A 67 -4.93 10.83 15.75
C ILE A 67 -4.73 11.81 16.92
N ALA A 68 -3.93 12.87 16.72
CA ALA A 68 -3.47 13.78 17.78
C ALA A 68 -4.62 14.41 18.58
N ASP A 69 -5.75 14.67 17.92
CA ASP A 69 -6.95 15.28 18.51
C ASP A 69 -7.99 14.26 18.99
N THR A 70 -7.59 12.99 19.11
CA THR A 70 -8.47 11.90 19.53
C THR A 70 -7.96 11.23 20.82
N ASN A 71 -8.80 10.40 21.45
CA ASN A 71 -8.39 9.61 22.61
C ASN A 71 -7.66 8.30 22.22
N TRP A 72 -7.36 8.10 20.94
CA TRP A 72 -6.70 6.89 20.45
C TRP A 72 -5.20 6.93 20.67
N ARG A 73 -4.61 5.73 20.82
CA ARG A 73 -3.15 5.58 20.93
C ARG A 73 -2.57 5.29 19.57
N ALA A 74 -1.36 5.76 19.29
CA ALA A 74 -0.69 5.35 18.06
C ALA A 74 -0.41 3.85 18.12
N GLY A 75 -0.66 3.14 17.03
CA GLY A 75 -0.58 1.69 17.04
C GLY A 75 -1.24 1.04 15.82
N TRP A 76 -1.27 -0.29 15.85
CA TRP A 76 -1.93 -1.12 14.86
C TRP A 76 -3.34 -1.47 15.32
N TYR A 77 -4.31 -1.19 14.46
CA TYR A 77 -5.72 -1.47 14.70
C TYR A 77 -6.23 -2.49 13.71
N VAL A 78 -7.00 -3.46 14.19
CA VAL A 78 -7.58 -4.51 13.34
C VAL A 78 -8.96 -4.07 12.89
N GLY A 79 -9.21 -4.20 11.60
CA GLY A 79 -10.51 -3.97 10.99
C GLY A 79 -10.85 -5.04 9.97
N GLU A 80 -12.07 -4.95 9.48
CA GLU A 80 -12.61 -5.79 8.41
C GLU A 80 -12.94 -4.93 7.20
N VAL A 81 -12.56 -5.38 6.02
CA VAL A 81 -12.92 -4.75 4.75
C VAL A 81 -14.42 -4.94 4.53
N GLN A 82 -15.17 -3.84 4.46
CA GLN A 82 -16.62 -3.85 4.21
C GLN A 82 -16.94 -3.57 2.75
N GLU A 83 -16.14 -2.73 2.10
CA GLU A 83 -16.28 -2.37 0.68
C GLU A 83 -14.89 -2.28 0.04
N ALA A 84 -14.80 -2.53 -1.25
CA ALA A 84 -13.56 -2.49 -2.01
C ALA A 84 -13.83 -2.03 -3.44
N ASP A 85 -13.00 -1.12 -3.94
CA ASP A 85 -12.99 -0.68 -5.33
C ASP A 85 -11.55 -0.73 -5.88
N PRO A 86 -11.16 -1.86 -6.50
CA PRO A 86 -9.84 -2.03 -7.10
C PRO A 86 -9.55 -1.06 -8.24
N GLN A 87 -10.58 -0.48 -8.88
CA GLN A 87 -10.37 0.46 -9.97
C GLN A 87 -9.84 1.80 -9.45
N TYR A 88 -10.23 2.19 -8.24
CA TYR A 88 -9.77 3.41 -7.58
C TYR A 88 -8.70 3.17 -6.51
N ASP A 89 -8.21 1.93 -6.36
CA ASP A 89 -7.24 1.54 -5.33
C ASP A 89 -7.78 1.71 -3.89
N GLU A 90 -9.10 1.61 -3.68
CA GLU A 90 -9.74 1.94 -2.41
C GLU A 90 -10.33 0.71 -1.68
N ILE A 91 -10.22 0.72 -0.35
CA ILE A 91 -10.98 -0.17 0.54
C ILE A 91 -11.62 0.64 1.67
N THR A 92 -12.80 0.24 2.10
CA THR A 92 -13.46 0.78 3.29
C THR A 92 -13.40 -0.24 4.42
N VAL A 93 -12.84 0.17 5.56
CA VAL A 93 -12.55 -0.69 6.70
C VAL A 93 -13.40 -0.27 7.89
N GLN A 94 -14.03 -1.26 8.53
CA GLN A 94 -14.68 -1.12 9.83
C GLN A 94 -13.74 -1.66 10.91
N PHE A 95 -13.36 -0.83 11.89
CA PHE A 95 -12.47 -1.26 12.97
C PHE A 95 -13.24 -1.95 14.08
N VAL A 96 -12.66 -3.03 14.62
CA VAL A 96 -13.25 -3.78 15.76
C VAL A 96 -13.47 -2.88 16.98
N ALA A 97 -12.57 -1.91 17.17
CA ALA A 97 -12.61 -0.99 18.28
C ALA A 97 -13.56 0.21 18.04
N GLU A 98 -14.04 0.41 16.80
CA GLU A 98 -15.02 1.46 16.45
C GLU A 98 -16.03 0.92 15.40
N PRO A 99 -16.95 0.03 15.79
CA PRO A 99 -17.83 -0.66 14.86
C PRO A 99 -18.87 0.25 14.19
N GLU A 100 -19.13 1.44 14.76
CA GLU A 100 -20.11 2.38 14.20
C GLU A 100 -19.51 3.28 13.10
N SER A 101 -18.20 3.15 12.82
CA SER A 101 -17.47 4.01 11.89
C SER A 101 -16.79 3.22 10.78
N LEU A 102 -16.73 3.84 9.60
CA LEU A 102 -16.10 3.32 8.40
C LEU A 102 -15.02 4.29 7.92
N TYR A 103 -13.88 3.75 7.49
CA TYR A 103 -12.74 4.53 7.04
C TYR A 103 -12.24 4.02 5.69
N THR A 104 -12.07 4.91 4.72
CA THR A 104 -11.54 4.57 3.40
C THR A 104 -10.03 4.76 3.33
N TYR A 105 -9.34 3.83 2.70
CA TYR A 105 -7.89 3.81 2.53
C TYR A 105 -7.52 3.49 1.08
N GLU A 106 -6.52 4.20 0.56
CA GLU A 106 -5.83 3.83 -0.68
C GLU A 106 -4.85 2.68 -0.39
N VAL A 107 -5.06 1.51 -1.01
CA VAL A 107 -4.35 0.27 -0.68
C VAL A 107 -2.86 0.39 -1.03
N THR A 108 -2.53 0.76 -2.26
CA THR A 108 -1.15 0.75 -2.75
C THR A 108 -0.25 1.71 -1.96
N PRO A 109 -0.62 2.99 -1.73
CA PRO A 109 0.14 3.90 -0.87
C PRO A 109 0.28 3.38 0.56
N CYS A 110 -0.80 2.89 1.18
CA CYS A 110 -0.75 2.43 2.56
C CYS A 110 0.15 1.19 2.73
N VAL A 111 0.15 0.27 1.77
CA VAL A 111 1.04 -0.90 1.77
C VAL A 111 2.49 -0.48 1.56
N ALA A 112 2.76 0.41 0.60
CA ALA A 112 4.09 0.93 0.32
C ALA A 112 4.71 1.62 1.55
N GLU A 113 3.93 2.44 2.26
CA GLU A 113 4.33 3.08 3.52
C GLU A 113 4.45 2.10 4.69
N GLY A 114 3.96 0.86 4.55
CA GLY A 114 3.89 -0.11 5.65
C GLY A 114 2.88 0.28 6.73
N LYS A 115 1.80 0.96 6.34
CA LYS A 115 0.66 1.31 7.20
C LYS A 115 -0.50 0.33 7.09
N LEU A 116 -0.56 -0.47 6.02
CA LEU A 116 -1.60 -1.48 5.82
C LEU A 116 -0.96 -2.87 5.67
N ARG A 117 -1.53 -3.88 6.33
CA ARG A 117 -1.12 -5.29 6.22
C ARG A 117 -2.26 -6.26 6.46
N MET A 118 -2.21 -7.43 5.81
CA MET A 118 -3.13 -8.52 6.09
C MET A 118 -2.94 -9.06 7.52
N VAL A 119 -4.04 -9.42 8.18
CA VAL A 119 -3.99 -10.22 9.39
C VAL A 119 -4.07 -11.67 8.95
N ASN A 120 -2.95 -12.39 9.03
CA ASN A 120 -2.97 -13.83 8.72
C ASN A 120 -3.96 -14.53 9.66
N PRO A 121 -4.89 -15.35 9.13
CA PRO A 121 -5.68 -16.23 9.97
C PRO A 121 -4.71 -17.15 10.71
N VAL A 122 -4.79 -17.18 12.04
CA VAL A 122 -4.12 -18.21 12.84
C VAL A 122 -4.84 -19.51 12.49
N LEU A 123 -4.20 -20.34 11.67
CA LEU A 123 -4.64 -21.70 11.35
C LEU A 123 -4.70 -22.57 12.61
#